data_AF-A0A0R1DVG8-F1
#
_entry.id   AF-A0A0R1DVG8-F1
#
_cell.length_a   1.000
_cell.length_b   1.000
_cell.length_c   1.000
_cell.angle_alpha   90.00
_cell.angle_beta   90.00
_cell.angle_gamma   90.00
#
_symmetry.space_group_name_H-M   'P 1'
#
loop_
_entity.id
_entity.type
_entity.pdbx_description
1 polymer ?
#
loop_
_entity_poly.entity_id
_entity_poly.type
_entity_poly.pdbx_seq_one_letter_code
_entity_poly.pdbx_strand_id
1 'polypeptide(L)'
;MQFMAICLMSNIGYILGITIEQLNNEATFRLRELVEKYKLQAISNPEFSQWIRKLEKTSWSSRMQEKMKVHAEFKIYDERRQLLEAKIEKRIRAIEDLISNIIAKNPNKANKCLQYYQRQKTSLKMAHNFSNLTKQTNLTRNSKPCENAKVLSSEVDESTENHDEYSYY
;
A
#
# COMPACT_ATOMS: atom_id res chain seq x y z
N MET A 1 -12.04 21.40 -59.47
CA MET A 1 -11.91 21.41 -57.99
C MET A 1 -12.58 20.15 -57.40
N GLN A 2 -11.95 18.97 -57.50
CA GLN A 2 -12.55 17.72 -56.95
C GLN A 2 -11.52 16.70 -56.39
N PHE A 3 -10.23 17.06 -56.27
CA PHE A 3 -9.20 16.14 -55.75
C PHE A 3 -8.70 16.46 -54.33
N MET A 4 -9.15 17.55 -53.71
CA MET A 4 -8.76 17.94 -52.34
C MET A 4 -9.60 17.26 -51.24
N ALA A 5 -10.69 16.56 -51.60
CA ALA A 5 -11.57 15.92 -50.62
C ALA A 5 -11.11 14.51 -50.19
N ILE A 6 -10.20 13.87 -50.95
CA ILE A 6 -9.79 12.48 -50.68
C ILE A 6 -8.71 12.41 -49.59
N CYS A 7 -7.86 13.44 -49.47
CA CYS A 7 -6.75 13.44 -48.50
C CYS A 7 -7.19 13.69 -47.04
N LEU A 8 -8.43 14.14 -46.79
CA LEU A 8 -8.94 14.31 -45.42
C LEU A 8 -9.56 13.03 -44.85
N MET A 9 -9.93 12.06 -45.68
CA MET A 9 -10.50 10.77 -45.23
C MET A 9 -9.43 9.73 -44.86
N SER A 10 -8.21 9.87 -45.37
CA SER A 10 -7.09 8.98 -45.03
C SER A 10 -6.55 9.19 -43.61
N ASN A 11 -6.68 10.41 -43.07
CA ASN A 11 -6.21 10.72 -41.71
C ASN A 11 -7.22 10.33 -40.61
N ILE A 12 -8.50 10.16 -40.95
CA ILE A 12 -9.52 9.69 -40.00
C ILE A 12 -9.44 8.16 -39.85
N GLY A 13 -9.05 7.44 -40.91
CA GLY A 13 -8.83 5.98 -40.86
C GLY A 13 -7.70 5.55 -39.92
N TYR A 14 -6.70 6.40 -39.71
CA TYR A 14 -5.59 6.11 -38.78
C TYR A 14 -5.98 6.30 -37.31
N ILE A 15 -6.98 7.16 -37.04
CA ILE A 15 -7.52 7.39 -35.69
C ILE A 15 -8.56 6.32 -35.32
N LEU A 16 -9.16 5.64 -36.31
CA LEU A 16 -10.15 4.55 -36.13
C LEU A 16 -9.59 3.13 -36.34
N GLY A 17 -8.27 2.98 -36.55
CA GLY A 17 -7.65 1.75 -37.05
C GLY A 17 -7.33 0.65 -36.02
N ILE A 18 -7.75 0.78 -34.75
CA ILE A 18 -7.49 -0.28 -33.75
C ILE A 18 -8.61 -1.30 -33.77
N THR A 19 -8.30 -2.55 -34.14
CA THR A 19 -9.29 -3.64 -34.12
C THR A 19 -9.61 -4.04 -32.68
N ILE A 20 -10.82 -4.56 -32.43
CA ILE A 20 -11.21 -5.12 -31.12
C ILE A 20 -10.19 -6.16 -30.64
N GLU A 21 -9.64 -6.93 -31.57
CA GLU A 21 -8.58 -7.91 -31.31
C GLU A 21 -7.29 -7.25 -30.81
N GLN A 22 -6.85 -6.16 -31.45
CA GLN A 22 -5.68 -5.40 -31.00
C GLN A 22 -5.89 -4.81 -29.59
N LEU A 23 -7.07 -4.23 -29.30
CA LEU A 23 -7.38 -3.77 -27.95
C LEU A 23 -7.38 -4.92 -26.92
N ASN A 24 -7.89 -6.09 -27.29
CA ASN A 24 -7.88 -7.26 -26.41
C ASN A 24 -6.46 -7.81 -26.18
N ASN A 25 -5.60 -7.76 -27.19
CA ASN A 25 -4.19 -8.15 -27.09
C ASN A 25 -3.42 -7.18 -26.18
N GLU A 26 -3.64 -5.87 -26.35
CA GLU A 26 -3.09 -4.84 -25.48
C GLU A 26 -3.55 -5.03 -24.02
N ALA A 27 -4.84 -5.30 -23.80
CA ALA A 27 -5.35 -5.59 -22.46
C ALA A 27 -4.71 -6.83 -21.83
N THR A 28 -4.48 -7.89 -22.62
CA THR A 28 -3.74 -9.10 -22.19
C THR A 28 -2.31 -8.75 -21.77
N PHE A 29 -1.62 -7.98 -22.61
CA PHE A 29 -0.24 -7.57 -22.38
C PHE A 29 -0.10 -6.82 -21.05
N ARG A 30 -0.94 -5.81 -20.81
CA ARG A 30 -0.93 -5.04 -19.56
C ARG A 30 -1.15 -5.89 -18.31
N LEU A 31 -2.08 -6.85 -18.36
CA LEU A 31 -2.31 -7.74 -17.22
C LEU A 31 -1.09 -8.61 -16.93
N ARG A 32 -0.45 -9.17 -17.97
CA ARG A 32 0.76 -9.99 -17.82
C ARG A 32 1.94 -9.18 -17.30
N GLU A 33 2.11 -7.95 -17.79
CA GLU A 33 3.14 -7.04 -17.30
C GLU A 33 2.99 -6.78 -15.79
N LEU A 34 1.76 -6.55 -15.31
CA LEU A 34 1.50 -6.38 -13.88
C LEU A 34 1.81 -7.64 -13.07
N VAL A 35 1.48 -8.83 -13.59
CA VAL A 35 1.82 -10.11 -12.94
C VAL A 35 3.33 -10.25 -12.82
N GLU A 36 4.06 -10.05 -13.90
CA GLU A 36 5.52 -10.17 -13.93
C GLU A 36 6.20 -9.16 -13.01
N LYS A 37 5.72 -7.92 -13.01
CA LYS A 37 6.22 -6.84 -12.13
C LYS A 37 6.08 -7.19 -10.64
N TYR A 38 4.96 -7.77 -10.25
CA TYR A 38 4.59 -7.87 -8.84
C TYR A 38 4.62 -9.27 -8.23
N LYS A 39 4.79 -10.34 -9.02
CA LYS A 39 4.75 -11.73 -8.54
C LYS A 39 5.68 -12.02 -7.36
N LEU A 40 6.89 -11.45 -7.37
CA LEU A 40 7.86 -11.64 -6.29
C LEU A 40 7.51 -10.82 -5.04
N GLN A 41 7.04 -9.59 -5.24
CA GLN A 41 6.64 -8.70 -4.13
C GLN A 41 5.39 -9.21 -3.40
N ALA A 42 4.55 -9.98 -4.08
CA ALA A 42 3.31 -10.50 -3.51
C ALA A 42 3.50 -11.72 -2.59
N ILE A 43 4.66 -12.39 -2.60
CA ILE A 43 4.89 -13.68 -1.92
C ILE A 43 4.54 -13.63 -0.43
N SER A 44 4.95 -12.57 0.26
CA SER A 44 4.72 -12.41 1.71
C SER A 44 3.36 -11.80 2.07
N ASN A 45 2.52 -11.47 1.09
CA ASN A 45 1.25 -10.80 1.29
C ASN A 45 0.09 -11.58 0.65
N PRO A 46 -0.73 -12.28 1.45
CA PRO A 46 -1.82 -13.12 0.93
C PRO A 46 -2.85 -12.36 0.09
N GLU A 47 -3.25 -11.16 0.50
CA GLU A 47 -4.19 -10.32 -0.26
C GLU A 47 -3.59 -9.89 -1.60
N PHE A 48 -2.33 -9.45 -1.60
CA PHE A 48 -1.66 -9.04 -2.83
C PHE A 48 -1.46 -10.24 -3.76
N SER A 49 -1.07 -11.40 -3.23
CA SER A 49 -0.98 -12.66 -3.97
C SER A 49 -2.29 -13.04 -4.66
N GLN A 50 -3.44 -12.83 -3.99
CA GLN A 50 -4.75 -13.08 -4.60
C GLN A 50 -5.01 -12.14 -5.78
N TRP A 51 -4.61 -10.87 -5.68
CA TRP A 51 -4.69 -9.92 -6.79
C TRP A 51 -3.82 -10.35 -7.98
N ILE A 52 -2.58 -10.79 -7.73
CA ILE A 52 -1.69 -11.28 -8.81
C ILE A 52 -2.30 -12.50 -9.50
N ARG A 53 -2.83 -13.46 -8.74
CA ARG A 53 -3.53 -14.63 -9.32
C ARG A 53 -4.77 -14.23 -10.13
N LYS A 54 -5.52 -13.21 -9.68
CA LYS A 54 -6.69 -12.69 -10.41
C LYS A 54 -6.27 -12.05 -11.73
N LEU A 55 -5.22 -11.22 -11.73
CA LEU A 55 -4.65 -10.63 -12.96
C LEU A 55 -4.21 -11.71 -13.94
N GLU A 56 -3.47 -12.71 -13.46
CA GLU A 56 -2.97 -13.82 -14.27
C GLU A 56 -4.13 -14.60 -14.88
N LYS A 57 -5.10 -15.03 -14.08
CA LYS A 57 -6.29 -15.76 -14.55
C LYS A 57 -7.07 -14.96 -15.60
N THR A 58 -7.32 -13.68 -15.35
CA THR A 58 -8.09 -12.82 -16.27
C THR A 58 -7.33 -12.53 -17.57
N SER A 59 -5.99 -12.59 -17.57
CA SER A 59 -5.19 -12.42 -18.80
C SER A 59 -5.51 -13.49 -19.86
N TRP A 60 -5.95 -14.68 -19.45
CA TRP A 60 -6.35 -15.77 -20.33
C TRP A 60 -7.80 -15.67 -20.82
N SER A 61 -8.60 -14.74 -20.30
CA SER A 61 -9.99 -14.54 -20.73
C SER A 61 -10.03 -14.04 -22.19
N SER A 62 -11.04 -14.44 -22.95
CA SER A 62 -11.32 -13.85 -24.27
C SER A 62 -12.07 -12.50 -24.16
N ARG A 63 -12.59 -12.18 -22.98
CA ARG A 63 -13.45 -11.00 -22.75
C ARG A 63 -12.61 -9.78 -22.42
N MET A 64 -12.44 -8.89 -23.41
CA MET A 64 -11.71 -7.62 -23.24
C MET A 64 -12.25 -6.75 -22.09
N GLN A 65 -13.58 -6.65 -21.97
CA GLN A 65 -14.21 -5.85 -20.90
C GLN A 65 -13.83 -6.34 -19.50
N GLU A 66 -13.70 -7.67 -19.33
CA GLU A 66 -13.27 -8.26 -18.05
C GLU A 66 -11.83 -7.88 -17.73
N LYS A 67 -10.94 -7.92 -18.72
CA LYS A 67 -9.54 -7.51 -18.57
C LYS A 67 -9.41 -6.06 -18.14
N MET A 68 -10.12 -5.17 -18.83
CA MET A 68 -10.14 -3.74 -18.52
C MET A 68 -10.66 -3.47 -17.11
N LYS A 69 -11.74 -4.16 -16.72
CA LYS A 69 -12.31 -4.06 -15.37
C LYS A 69 -11.31 -4.48 -14.30
N VAL A 70 -10.72 -5.68 -14.42
CA VAL A 70 -9.77 -6.20 -13.44
C VAL A 70 -8.51 -5.34 -13.36
N HIS A 71 -8.02 -4.83 -14.50
CA HIS A 71 -6.91 -3.88 -14.53
C HIS A 71 -7.22 -2.59 -13.74
N ALA A 72 -8.42 -2.01 -13.94
CA ALA A 72 -8.83 -0.80 -13.23
C ALA A 72 -8.99 -1.05 -11.71
N GLU A 73 -9.64 -2.15 -11.33
CA GLU A 73 -9.78 -2.56 -9.92
C GLU A 73 -8.41 -2.76 -9.24
N PHE A 74 -7.47 -3.40 -9.94
CA PHE A 74 -6.11 -3.61 -9.44
C PHE A 74 -5.37 -2.29 -9.23
N LYS A 75 -5.49 -1.32 -10.16
CA LYS A 75 -4.85 -0.01 -9.99
C LYS A 75 -5.32 0.70 -8.72
N ILE A 76 -6.63 0.71 -8.47
CA ILE A 76 -7.19 1.31 -7.26
C ILE A 76 -6.67 0.60 -6.00
N TYR A 77 -6.60 -0.74 -6.04
CA TYR A 77 -6.02 -1.52 -4.95
C TYR A 77 -4.54 -1.17 -4.70
N ASP A 78 -3.73 -1.13 -5.76
CA ASP A 78 -2.28 -0.90 -5.69
C ASP A 78 -1.95 0.53 -5.24
N GLU A 79 -2.69 1.53 -5.71
CA GLU A 79 -2.57 2.92 -5.24
C GLU A 79 -2.81 3.02 -3.74
N ARG A 80 -3.87 2.36 -3.23
CA ARG A 80 -4.15 2.33 -1.80
C ARG A 80 -3.05 1.58 -1.02
N ARG A 81 -2.55 0.47 -1.56
CA ARG A 81 -1.46 -0.33 -0.96
C ARG A 81 -0.20 0.51 -0.80
N GLN A 82 0.26 1.15 -1.88
CA GLN A 82 1.44 1.99 -1.89
C GLN A 82 1.29 3.21 -0.95
N LEU A 83 0.12 3.84 -0.93
CA LEU A 83 -0.15 4.95 0.00
C LEU A 83 -0.01 4.51 1.47
N LEU A 84 -0.51 3.33 1.81
CA LEU A 84 -0.40 2.79 3.17
C LEU A 84 1.05 2.44 3.52
N GLU A 85 1.78 1.81 2.60
CA GLU A 85 3.21 1.48 2.78
C GLU A 85 4.05 2.74 2.99
N ALA A 86 3.84 3.79 2.19
CA ALA A 86 4.52 5.08 2.37
C ALA A 86 4.20 5.73 3.74
N LYS A 87 2.95 5.63 4.21
CA LYS A 87 2.55 6.10 5.55
C LYS A 87 3.24 5.29 6.66
N ILE A 88 3.34 3.98 6.50
CA ILE A 88 4.02 3.08 7.45
C ILE A 88 5.50 3.47 7.55
N GLU A 89 6.19 3.64 6.42
CA GLU A 89 7.59 4.05 6.40
C GLU A 89 7.80 5.42 7.05
N LYS A 90 6.95 6.40 6.72
CA LYS A 90 7.01 7.72 7.34
C LYS A 90 6.85 7.64 8.85
N ARG A 91 5.94 6.81 9.34
CA ARG A 91 5.73 6.63 10.78
C ARG A 91 6.91 5.92 11.44
N ILE A 92 7.51 4.92 10.79
CA ILE A 92 8.72 4.24 11.29
C ILE A 92 9.87 5.25 11.46
N ARG A 93 10.11 6.11 10.46
CA ARG A 93 11.14 7.17 10.55
C ARG A 93 10.88 8.11 11.73
N ALA A 94 9.65 8.58 11.88
CA ALA A 94 9.27 9.43 13.02
C ALA A 94 9.48 8.74 14.37
N ILE A 95 9.24 7.42 14.45
CA ILE A 95 9.51 6.64 15.66
C ILE A 95 11.02 6.52 15.93
N GLU A 96 11.84 6.36 14.89
CA GLU A 96 13.30 6.33 15.02
C GLU A 96 13.87 7.65 15.56
N ASP A 97 13.31 8.78 15.11
CA ASP A 97 13.66 10.10 15.64
C ASP A 97 13.27 10.23 17.12
N LEU A 98 12.06 9.76 17.49
CA LEU A 98 11.59 9.78 18.88
C LEU A 98 12.46 8.91 19.79
N ILE A 99 12.84 7.72 19.34
CA ILE A 99 13.73 6.82 20.06
C ILE A 99 15.10 7.49 20.28
N SER A 100 15.69 8.05 19.22
CA SER A 100 16.99 8.73 19.28
C SER A 100 16.97 9.90 20.26
N ASN A 101 15.91 10.72 20.22
CA ASN A 101 15.71 11.82 21.15
C ASN A 101 15.59 11.37 22.62
N ILE A 102 14.90 10.26 22.88
CA ILE A 102 14.76 9.71 24.23
C ILE A 102 16.13 9.26 24.77
N ILE A 103 16.89 8.52 23.95
CA ILE A 103 18.21 8.00 24.33
C ILE A 103 19.18 9.17 24.61
N ALA A 104 19.18 10.19 23.76
CA ALA A 104 20.04 11.36 23.95
C ALA A 104 19.73 12.13 25.25
N LYS A 105 18.47 12.20 25.65
CA LYS A 105 18.05 12.93 26.87
C LYS A 105 18.20 12.12 28.16
N ASN A 106 18.04 10.79 28.09
CA ASN A 106 18.02 9.93 29.28
C ASN A 106 18.66 8.55 28.99
N PRO A 107 19.99 8.46 28.81
CA PRO A 107 20.66 7.23 28.38
C PRO A 107 20.60 6.08 29.41
N ASN A 108 20.41 6.39 30.70
CA ASN A 108 20.57 5.43 31.81
C ASN A 108 19.24 5.04 32.49
N LYS A 109 18.07 5.41 31.96
CA LYS A 109 16.76 5.08 32.56
C LYS A 109 15.98 4.09 31.69
N ALA A 110 15.44 3.04 32.33
CA ALA A 110 14.41 2.19 31.75
C ALA A 110 13.19 3.04 31.39
N ASN A 111 13.09 3.44 30.12
CA ASN A 111 12.06 4.36 29.66
C ASN A 111 10.88 3.59 29.06
N LYS A 112 9.72 3.62 29.73
CA LYS A 112 8.47 3.01 29.22
C LYS A 112 8.14 3.47 27.79
N CYS A 113 8.43 4.72 27.44
CA CYS A 113 8.23 5.22 26.08
C CYS A 113 9.23 4.65 25.07
N LEU A 114 10.47 4.37 25.46
CA LEU A 114 11.43 3.69 24.58
C LEU A 114 10.89 2.31 24.18
N GLN A 115 10.47 1.51 25.16
CA GLN A 115 9.87 0.20 24.91
C GLN A 115 8.57 0.31 24.08
N TYR A 116 7.72 1.29 24.41
CA TYR A 116 6.49 1.57 23.67
C TYR A 116 6.76 1.84 22.19
N TYR A 117 7.69 2.74 21.88
CA TYR A 117 8.06 3.08 20.52
C TYR A 117 8.78 1.95 19.78
N GLN A 118 9.60 1.16 20.48
CA GLN A 118 10.19 -0.06 19.91
C GLN A 118 9.10 -1.07 19.49
N ARG A 119 8.07 -1.28 20.33
CA ARG A 119 6.93 -2.14 19.99
C ARG A 119 6.16 -1.61 18.78
N GLN A 120 5.89 -0.30 18.73
CA GLN A 120 5.25 0.32 17.56
C GLN A 120 6.05 0.09 16.28
N LYS A 121 7.38 0.30 16.34
CA LYS A 121 8.28 0.08 15.21
C LYS A 121 8.21 -1.36 14.70
N THR A 122 8.27 -2.34 15.60
CA THR A 122 8.18 -3.77 15.24
C THR A 122 6.83 -4.11 14.62
N SER A 123 5.73 -3.65 15.22
CA SER A 123 4.37 -3.85 14.70
C SER A 123 4.21 -3.26 13.29
N LEU A 124 4.70 -2.04 13.06
CA LEU A 124 4.64 -1.38 11.75
C LEU A 124 5.51 -2.06 10.69
N LYS A 125 6.69 -2.57 11.06
CA LYS A 125 7.54 -3.36 10.14
C LYS A 125 6.83 -4.63 9.67
N MET A 126 6.13 -5.32 10.57
CA MET A 126 5.34 -6.50 10.20
C MET A 126 4.14 -6.13 9.33
N ALA A 127 3.52 -4.97 9.58
CA ALA A 127 2.33 -4.52 8.86
C ALA A 127 2.50 -4.40 7.34
N HIS A 128 3.72 -4.20 6.85
CA HIS A 128 4.03 -4.14 5.43
C HIS A 128 3.52 -5.38 4.65
N ASN A 129 3.53 -6.55 5.30
CA ASN A 129 3.14 -7.83 4.68
C ASN A 129 1.64 -8.13 4.79
N PHE A 130 0.85 -7.28 5.43
CA PHE A 130 -0.58 -7.53 5.65
C PHE A 130 -1.48 -6.90 4.59
N SER A 131 -2.77 -7.24 4.64
CA SER A 131 -3.79 -6.63 3.79
C SER A 131 -3.89 -5.12 3.98
N ASN A 132 -4.48 -4.42 3.01
CA ASN A 132 -4.69 -2.97 3.10
C ASN A 132 -5.55 -2.58 4.32
N LEU A 133 -6.53 -3.39 4.69
CA LEU A 133 -7.32 -3.18 5.91
C LEU A 133 -6.45 -3.29 7.15
N THR A 134 -5.68 -4.36 7.28
CA THR A 134 -4.83 -4.61 8.44
C THR A 134 -3.69 -3.58 8.54
N LYS A 135 -3.12 -3.14 7.41
CA LYS A 135 -2.18 -2.01 7.33
C LYS A 135 -2.78 -0.73 7.92
N GLN A 136 -4.00 -0.38 7.50
CA GLN A 136 -4.71 0.80 7.99
C GLN A 136 -4.96 0.72 9.51
N THR A 137 -5.41 -0.43 10.02
CA THR A 137 -5.62 -0.65 11.45
C THR A 137 -4.31 -0.54 12.25
N ASN A 138 -3.23 -1.15 11.75
CA ASN A 138 -1.91 -1.06 12.39
C ASN A 138 -1.37 0.37 12.40
N LEU A 139 -1.55 1.12 11.30
CA LEU A 139 -1.22 2.54 11.26
C LEU A 139 -1.98 3.31 12.33
N THR A 140 -3.30 3.17 12.41
CA THR A 140 -4.12 3.88 13.40
C THR A 140 -3.70 3.55 14.84
N ARG A 141 -3.49 2.26 15.15
CA ARG A 141 -3.07 1.81 16.49
C ARG A 141 -1.69 2.35 16.88
N ASN A 142 -0.74 2.38 15.93
CA ASN A 142 0.64 2.79 16.16
C ASN A 142 0.92 4.28 15.82
N SER A 143 -0.11 5.08 15.64
CA SER A 143 0.02 6.54 15.41
C SER A 143 -0.01 7.34 16.71
N LYS A 144 -0.42 6.74 17.82
CA LYS A 144 -0.54 7.43 19.11
C LYS A 144 0.86 7.73 19.71
N PRO A 145 1.06 8.91 20.33
CA PRO A 145 2.25 9.18 21.12
C PRO A 145 2.21 8.40 22.44
N CYS A 146 3.37 8.17 23.05
CA CYS A 146 3.45 7.67 24.42
C CYS A 146 2.83 8.68 25.40
N GLU A 147 1.97 8.25 26.32
CA GLU A 147 1.24 9.14 27.23
C GLU A 147 2.17 9.94 28.17
N ASN A 148 3.29 9.36 28.58
CA ASN A 148 4.31 10.08 29.38
C ASN A 148 5.06 11.16 28.57
N ALA A 149 4.87 11.24 27.24
CA ALA A 149 5.44 12.32 26.43
C ALA A 149 4.68 13.65 26.59
N LYS A 150 3.43 13.63 27.10
CA LYS A 150 2.69 14.84 27.46
C LYS A 150 3.13 15.42 28.82
N VAL A 151 3.69 14.58 29.70
CA VAL A 151 4.08 14.93 31.07
C VAL A 151 5.41 15.70 31.13
N LEU A 152 6.18 15.79 30.03
CA LEU A 152 7.32 16.71 29.99
C LEU A 152 6.91 18.19 29.83
N SER A 153 5.60 18.48 29.73
CA SER A 153 5.04 19.83 29.76
C SER A 153 4.03 20.07 30.90
N SER A 154 3.77 19.08 31.76
CA SER A 154 2.84 19.25 32.87
C SER A 154 3.11 18.21 33.95
N GLU A 155 3.46 18.70 35.12
CA GLU A 155 3.69 18.00 36.38
C GLU A 155 2.55 17.02 36.74
N VAL A 156 2.97 15.90 37.38
CA VAL A 156 2.27 15.06 38.38
C VAL A 156 0.81 14.64 38.10
N ASP A 157 0.56 13.34 37.88
CA ASP A 157 -0.24 12.54 38.83
C ASP A 157 -0.32 11.03 38.50
N GLU A 158 -0.74 10.31 39.53
CA GLU A 158 -0.55 8.92 39.93
C GLU A 158 -1.54 7.89 39.33
N SER A 159 -1.07 6.64 39.15
CA SER A 159 -1.82 5.36 38.97
C SER A 159 -2.77 5.25 37.75
N THR A 160 -2.86 4.16 36.98
CA THR A 160 -3.21 2.79 37.39
C THR A 160 -2.90 1.84 36.23
N GLU A 161 -2.38 0.65 36.53
CA GLU A 161 -2.16 -0.45 35.58
C GLU A 161 -3.47 -0.93 34.94
N ASN A 162 -3.47 -1.13 33.62
CA ASN A 162 -4.43 -2.03 32.97
C ASN A 162 -3.70 -2.95 31.99
N HIS A 163 -3.94 -4.23 32.19
CA HIS A 163 -3.19 -5.35 31.65
C HIS A 163 -4.01 -6.03 30.56
N ASP A 164 -4.13 -5.42 29.38
CA ASP A 164 -5.00 -5.96 28.33
C ASP A 164 -4.21 -6.84 27.33
N GLU A 165 -4.25 -8.13 27.64
CA GLU A 165 -4.64 -9.25 26.76
C GLU A 165 -4.39 -9.09 25.25
N TYR A 166 -3.29 -9.70 24.77
CA TYR A 166 -3.04 -9.91 23.34
C TYR A 166 -3.64 -11.25 22.91
N SER A 167 -4.79 -11.20 22.24
CA SER A 167 -5.30 -12.32 21.45
C SER A 167 -4.94 -12.09 19.97
N TYR A 168 -4.15 -13.00 19.41
CA TYR A 168 -3.87 -13.10 17.98
C TYR A 168 -4.81 -14.15 17.39
N TYR A 169 -5.72 -13.72 16.51
CA TYR A 169 -6.38 -14.55 15.51
C TYR A 169 -6.32 -13.84 14.16
#